data_AF-A0A5M9TKZ6-F1
#
_entry.id   AF-A0A5M9TKZ6-F1
#
_cell.length_a   1.000
_cell.length_b   1.000
_cell.length_c   1.000
_cell.angle_alpha   90.00
_cell.angle_beta   90.00
_cell.angle_gamma   90.00
#
_symmetry.space_group_name_H-M   'P 1'
#
loop_
_entity.id
_entity.type
_entity.pdbx_description
1 polymer ?
#
loop_
_entity_poly.entity_id
_entity_poly.type
_entity_poly.pdbx_seq_one_letter_code
_entity_poly.pdbx_strand_id
1 'polypeptide(L)' 'MKKTNKGYLVVARIQLHSLTPKTGNVLGFELQIDDNQGGGKQNVAKWNDKTNESWRNTSQYGILTFVGKNKHGH' A
#
# COMPACT_ATOMS: atom_id res chain seq x y z
N MET A 1 15.39 5.71 -8.68
CA MET A 1 14.72 4.38 -8.79
C MET A 1 15.78 3.30 -8.82
N LYS A 2 15.74 2.32 -7.90
CA LYS A 2 16.68 1.20 -7.91
C LYS A 2 16.09 0.08 -8.79
N LYS A 3 16.68 -0.14 -9.97
CA LYS A 3 16.34 -1.29 -10.82
C LYS A 3 16.88 -2.57 -10.18
N THR A 4 16.19 -3.68 -10.41
CA THR A 4 16.64 -5.04 -10.07
C THR A 4 16.64 -5.88 -11.34
N ASN A 5 17.18 -7.10 -11.29
CA ASN A 5 17.15 -8.00 -12.45
C ASN A 5 15.72 -8.38 -12.89
N LYS A 6 14.71 -8.15 -12.04
CA LYS A 6 13.31 -8.55 -12.28
C LYS A 6 12.31 -7.39 -12.20
N GLY A 7 12.77 -6.14 -12.09
CA GLY A 7 11.87 -4.99 -11.93
C GLY A 7 12.53 -3.80 -11.26
N TYR A 8 11.84 -3.18 -10.30
CA TYR A 8 12.32 -2.01 -9.58
C TYR A 8 11.86 -2.02 -8.11
N LEU A 9 12.65 -1.38 -7.26
CA LEU A 9 12.30 -1.13 -5.87
C LEU A 9 11.73 0.30 -5.74
N VAL A 10 10.53 0.38 -5.17
CA VAL A 10 9.91 1.62 -4.71
C VAL A 10 10.07 1.70 -3.20
N VAL A 11 10.56 2.84 -2.71
CA VAL A 11 10.63 3.16 -1.28
C VAL A 11 9.92 4.50 -1.09
N ALA A 12 8.93 4.52 -0.19
CA ALA A 12 8.15 5.71 0.14
C ALA A 12 8.23 6.02 1.63
N ARG A 13 8.18 7.31 1.97
CA ARG A 13 7.90 7.80 3.32
C ARG A 13 6.70 8.73 3.21
N ILE A 14 5.62 8.37 3.89
CA ILE A 14 4.36 9.10 3.86
C ILE A 14 4.18 9.75 5.22
N GLN A 15 4.18 11.08 5.25
CA GLN A 15 3.87 11.83 6.47
C GLN A 15 2.38 11.72 6.78
N LEU A 16 2.04 11.35 8.02
CA LEU A 16 0.66 11.37 8.48
C LEU A 16 0.36 12.75 9.06
N HIS A 17 -0.72 13.38 8.59
CA HIS A 17 -1.12 14.73 9.01
C HIS A 17 -2.23 14.72 10.06
N SER A 18 -3.26 13.89 9.87
CA SER A 18 -4.44 13.85 10.73
C SER A 18 -4.38 12.78 11.83
N LEU A 19 -3.33 11.96 11.82
CA LEU A 19 -3.15 10.85 12.75
C LEU A 19 -1.75 10.91 13.35
N THR A 20 -1.67 10.98 14.68
CA THR A 20 -0.44 10.66 15.41
C THR A 20 -0.45 9.17 15.72
N PRO A 21 0.46 8.35 15.15
CA PRO A 21 0.44 6.90 15.33
C PRO A 21 0.61 6.49 16.79
N LYS A 22 -0.29 5.61 17.26
CA LYS A 22 -0.19 4.92 18.54
C LYS A 22 -0.48 3.44 18.34
N THR A 23 0.05 2.60 19.23
CA THR A 23 -0.28 1.17 19.26
C THR A 23 -1.79 0.96 19.28
N GLY A 24 -2.29 0.07 18.43
CA GLY A 24 -3.72 -0.24 18.27
C GLY A 24 -4.47 0.71 17.33
N ASN A 25 -3.89 1.83 16.89
CA ASN A 25 -4.51 2.63 15.83
C ASN A 25 -4.61 1.82 14.53
N VAL A 26 -5.58 2.19 13.71
CA VAL A 26 -5.81 1.60 12.39
C VAL A 26 -5.82 2.67 11.31
N LEU A 27 -5.36 2.30 10.12
CA LEU A 27 -5.42 3.11 8.91
C LEU A 27 -5.97 2.24 7.78
N GLY A 28 -6.89 2.77 6.99
CA GLY A 28 -7.22 2.17 5.70
C GLY A 28 -6.02 2.30 4.77
N PHE A 29 -5.51 1.19 4.22
CA PHE A 29 -4.36 1.17 3.33
C PHE A 29 -4.65 0.38 2.05
N GLU A 30 -4.09 0.83 0.94
CA GLU A 30 -4.12 0.13 -0.34
C GLU A 30 -2.81 0.38 -1.10
N LEU A 31 -2.35 -0.62 -1.84
CA LEU A 31 -1.24 -0.52 -2.78
C LEU A 31 -1.67 -1.11 -4.12
N GLN A 32 -1.59 -0.31 -5.17
CA GLN A 32 -1.88 -0.72 -6.54
C GLN A 32 -0.60 -0.73 -7.39
N ILE A 33 -0.47 -1.74 -8.24
CA ILE A 33 0.55 -1.84 -9.29
C ILE A 33 -0.18 -1.88 -10.63
N ASP A 34 0.08 -0.88 -11.46
CA ASP A 34 -0.40 -0.81 -12.84
C ASP A 34 0.71 -1.28 -13.80
N ASP A 35 0.45 -2.36 -14.53
CA ASP A 35 1.29 -2.83 -15.63
C ASP A 35 0.62 -2.48 -16.97
N ASN A 36 1.10 -1.39 -17.57
CA ASN A 36 0.63 -0.92 -18.87
C ASN A 36 1.62 -1.32 -19.96
N GLN A 37 1.25 -2.31 -20.76
CA GLN A 37 2.09 -2.86 -21.83
C GLN A 37 1.86 -2.16 -23.19
N GLY A 38 1.03 -1.12 -23.22
CA GLY A 38 0.60 -0.46 -24.45
C GLY A 38 -0.44 -1.26 -25.25
N GLY A 39 -0.98 -0.66 -26.31
CA GLY A 39 -1.96 -1.32 -27.19
C GLY A 39 -3.27 -1.71 -26.49
N GLY A 40 -3.65 -1.01 -25.41
CA GLY A 40 -4.86 -1.31 -24.63
C GLY A 40 -4.72 -2.47 -23.62
N LYS A 41 -3.53 -3.08 -23.50
CA LYS A 41 -3.27 -4.11 -22.48
C LYS A 41 -2.84 -3.46 -21.17
N GLN A 42 -3.72 -3.53 -20.18
CA GLN A 42 -3.46 -3.08 -18.81
C GLN A 42 -3.78 -4.21 -17.84
N ASN A 43 -2.81 -4.56 -16.99
CA ASN A 43 -3.04 -5.42 -15.83
C ASN A 43 -2.91 -4.58 -14.56
N VAL A 44 -3.75 -4.90 -13.57
CA VAL A 44 -3.74 -4.22 -12.29
C VAL A 44 -3.67 -5.28 -11.19
N ALA A 45 -2.69 -5.15 -10.31
CA ALA A 45 -2.60 -5.91 -9.08
C ALA A 45 -2.80 -4.98 -7.89
N LYS A 46 -3.62 -5.41 -6.92
CA LYS A 46 -3.94 -4.65 -5.71
C LYS A 46 -3.71 -5.49 -4.47
N TRP A 47 -3.42 -4.85 -3.34
CA TRP A 47 -3.20 -5.54 -2.09
C TRP A 47 -4.51 -6.07 -1.51
N ASN A 48 -5.56 -5.25 -1.48
CA ASN A 48 -6.84 -5.63 -0.86
C ASN A 48 -8.04 -5.54 -1.81
N ASP A 49 -8.14 -4.46 -2.59
CA ASP A 49 -9.28 -4.18 -3.47
C ASP A 49 -9.41 -5.21 -4.62
N LYS A 50 -10.52 -5.95 -4.62
CA LYS A 50 -10.88 -6.93 -5.66
C LYS A 50 -11.84 -6.37 -6.71
N THR A 51 -12.34 -5.16 -6.50
CA THR A 51 -13.37 -4.53 -7.34
C THR A 51 -12.81 -3.54 -8.34
N ASN A 52 -11.54 -3.14 -8.17
CA ASN A 52 -10.89 -2.06 -8.90
C ASN A 52 -11.49 -0.67 -8.61
N GLU A 53 -12.08 -0.48 -7.43
CA GLU A 53 -12.77 0.76 -7.04
C GLU A 53 -12.04 1.57 -5.96
N SER A 54 -10.88 1.11 -5.48
CA SER A 54 -10.09 1.78 -4.44
C SER A 54 -9.67 3.22 -4.79
N TRP A 55 -9.67 3.59 -6.07
CA TRP A 55 -9.40 4.95 -6.51
C TRP A 55 -10.52 5.96 -6.14
N ARG A 56 -11.74 5.49 -5.89
CA ARG A 56 -12.89 6.34 -5.49
C ARG A 56 -13.65 5.87 -4.25
N ASN A 57 -13.41 4.64 -3.78
CA ASN A 57 -14.13 4.04 -2.67
C ASN A 57 -13.15 3.49 -1.62
N THR A 58 -12.95 4.26 -0.54
CA THR A 58 -12.04 3.90 0.55
C THR A 58 -12.50 2.68 1.36
N SER A 59 -13.77 2.26 1.26
CA SER A 59 -14.25 1.02 1.86
C SER A 59 -13.63 -0.24 1.25
N GLN A 60 -12.93 -0.12 0.10
CA GLN A 60 -12.18 -1.21 -0.51
C GLN A 60 -10.77 -1.37 0.08
N TYR A 61 -10.32 -0.47 0.95
CA TYR A 61 -8.97 -0.54 1.53
C TYR A 61 -8.88 -1.66 2.55
N GLY A 62 -7.69 -2.26 2.66
CA GLY A 62 -7.37 -3.15 3.76
C GLY A 62 -7.12 -2.37 5.05
N ILE A 63 -6.96 -3.09 6.16
CA ILE A 63 -6.68 -2.48 7.47
C ILE A 63 -5.21 -2.67 7.83
N LEU A 64 -4.51 -1.56 8.03
CA LEU A 64 -3.17 -1.51 8.61
C LEU A 64 -3.30 -1.16 10.09
N THR A 65 -2.87 -2.08 10.97
CA THR A 65 -2.84 -1.86 12.43
C THR A 65 -1.44 -1.49 12.88
N PHE A 66 -1.32 -0.40 13.65
CA PHE A 66 -0.06 -0.01 14.28
C PHE A 66 0.19 -0.90 15.50
N VAL A 67 1.16 -1.82 15.42
CA VAL A 67 1.43 -2.81 16.49
C VAL A 67 2.34 -2.30 17.62
N GLY A 68 2.80 -1.05 17.55
CA GLY A 68 3.79 -0.51 18.49
C GLY A 68 5.17 -1.14 18.31
N LYS A 69 6.14 -0.73 19.15
CA LYS A 69 7.43 -1.43 19.21
C LYS A 69 7.22 -2.75 19.94
N ASN A 70 7.46 -3.88 19.28
CA ASN A 70 7.67 -5.14 19.99
C ASN A 70 8.86 -4.98 20.93
N LYS A 71 8.70 -5.32 22.22
CA LYS A 71 9.81 -5.43 23.19
C LYS A 71 10.57 -6.78 23.06
N HIS A 72 10.44 -7.46 21.94
CA HIS A 72 11.32 -8.58 21.58
C HIS A 72 12.28 -8.04 20.52
N GLY A 73 13.59 -7.95 20.70
CA GLY A 73 14.50 -8.69 21.57
C GLY A 73 15.74 -8.97 20.72
N HIS A 74 16.72 -8.09 20.82
CA HIS A 74 18.13 -8.36 20.53
C HIS A 74 18.91 -7.87 21.75
#